data_AF-A0A2S6UCF5-F1
#
_entry.id   AF-A0A2S6UCF5-F1
#
_cell.length_a   1.000
_cell.length_b   1.000
_cell.length_c   1.000
_cell.angle_alpha   90.00
_cell.angle_beta   90.00
_cell.angle_gamma   90.00
#
_symmetry.space_group_name_H-M   'P 1'
#
loop_
_entity.id
_entity.type
_entity.pdbx_description
1 polymer ?
#
loop_
_entity_poly.entity_id
_entity_poly.type
_entity_poly.pdbx_seq_one_letter_code
_entity_poly.pdbx_strand_id
1 'polypeptide(L)'
;MDIEAYVNAKGRDDLVKQVRDKINELGIHYIYYQFISVTGRIVGKGIPADHWETIAERGFQLVYGSTANLYVDRHGEYIGYGPESWELI
;
A
#
# COMPACT_ATOMS: atom_id res chain seq x y z
N MET A 1 4.70 3.03 17.13
CA MET A 1 3.91 1.80 17.14
C MET A 1 4.77 0.75 16.48
N ASP A 2 5.09 -0.33 17.18
CA ASP A 2 5.93 -1.40 16.62
C ASP A 2 5.11 -2.19 15.59
N ILE A 3 5.51 -2.09 14.32
CA ILE A 3 4.80 -2.72 13.21
C ILE A 3 4.86 -4.24 13.29
N GLU A 4 5.95 -4.79 13.82
CA GLU A 4 6.09 -6.24 14.02
C GLU A 4 5.13 -6.73 15.09
N ALA A 5 4.99 -5.99 16.19
CA ALA A 5 4.01 -6.31 17.23
C ALA A 5 2.57 -6.26 16.69
N TYR A 6 2.26 -5.34 15.78
CA TYR A 6 0.94 -5.25 15.15
C TYR A 6 0.69 -6.41 14.17
N VAL A 7 1.65 -6.71 13.29
CA VAL A 7 1.55 -7.79 12.30
C VAL A 7 1.47 -9.16 12.99
N ASN A 8 2.12 -9.33 14.14
CA ASN A 8 2.12 -10.55 14.95
C ASN A 8 1.05 -10.56 16.05
N ALA A 9 0.09 -9.64 16.03
CA ALA A 9 -0.97 -9.59 17.03
C ALA A 9 -1.77 -10.91 17.05
N LYS A 10 -2.00 -11.46 18.25
CA LYS A 10 -2.72 -12.73 18.43
C LYS A 10 -4.10 -12.67 17.78
N GLY A 11 -4.41 -13.67 16.93
CA GLY A 11 -5.69 -13.79 16.22
C GLY A 11 -5.79 -12.98 14.93
N ARG A 12 -4.75 -12.23 14.55
CA ARG A 12 -4.73 -11.49 13.28
C ARG A 12 -4.72 -12.41 12.06
N ASP A 13 -4.05 -13.55 12.14
CA ASP A 13 -4.00 -14.53 11.06
C ASP A 13 -5.40 -15.09 10.74
N ASP A 14 -6.23 -15.30 11.76
CA ASP A 14 -7.64 -15.71 11.58
C ASP A 14 -8.48 -14.60 10.95
N LEU A 15 -8.23 -13.34 11.29
CA LEU A 15 -8.90 -12.20 10.63
C LEU A 15 -8.49 -12.10 9.15
N VAL A 16 -7.22 -12.34 8.83
CA VAL A 16 -6.74 -12.36 7.43
C VAL A 16 -7.43 -13.46 6.62
N LYS A 17 -7.60 -14.66 7.19
CA LYS A 17 -8.34 -15.77 6.55
C LYS A 17 -9.81 -15.44 6.33
N GLN A 18 -10.47 -14.79 7.30
CA GLN A 18 -11.87 -14.35 7.14
C GLN A 18 -12.05 -13.38 5.95
N VAL A 19 -11.09 -12.47 5.73
CA VAL A 19 -11.12 -11.59 4.56
C VAL A 19 -10.89 -12.36 3.27
N ARG A 20 -10.01 -13.37 3.26
CA ARG A 20 -9.83 -14.27 2.11
C ARG A 20 -11.13 -15.00 1.77
N ASP A 21 -11.82 -15.55 2.77
CA ASP A 21 -13.11 -16.22 2.55
C ASP A 21 -14.12 -15.26 1.94
N LYS A 22 -14.14 -14.00 2.40
CA LYS A 22 -15.02 -12.98 1.83
C LYS A 22 -14.66 -12.58 0.40
N ILE A 23 -13.37 -12.49 0.08
CA ILE A 23 -12.86 -12.25 -1.28
C ILE A 23 -13.37 -13.35 -2.22
N ASN A 24 -13.29 -14.61 -1.79
CA ASN A 24 -13.73 -15.77 -2.57
C ASN A 24 -15.26 -15.78 -2.74
N GLU A 25 -16.01 -15.56 -1.65
CA GLU A 25 -17.47 -15.50 -1.64
C GLU A 25 -18.01 -14.45 -2.61
N LEU A 26 -17.35 -13.28 -2.67
CA LEU A 26 -17.75 -12.16 -3.52
C LEU A 26 -17.19 -12.23 -4.96
N GLY A 27 -16.33 -13.20 -5.28
CA GLY A 27 -15.69 -13.29 -6.59
C GLY A 27 -14.77 -12.11 -6.91
N ILE A 28 -14.05 -11.58 -5.90
CA ILE A 28 -13.14 -10.44 -6.09
C ILE A 28 -11.85 -10.91 -6.75
N HIS A 29 -11.55 -10.38 -7.93
CA HIS A 29 -10.32 -10.71 -8.67
C HIS A 29 -9.18 -9.70 -8.45
N TYR A 30 -9.51 -8.46 -8.07
CA TYR A 30 -8.55 -7.38 -7.87
C TYR A 30 -8.91 -6.53 -6.65
N ILE A 31 -7.90 -6.12 -5.89
CA ILE A 31 -8.03 -5.25 -4.73
C ILE A 31 -7.30 -3.95 -5.02
N TYR A 32 -7.96 -2.81 -4.79
CA TYR A 32 -7.35 -1.50 -4.86
C TYR A 32 -6.89 -1.07 -3.46
N TYR A 33 -5.59 -1.15 -3.21
CA TYR A 33 -5.00 -0.72 -1.95
C TYR A 33 -4.73 0.78 -2.02
N GLN A 34 -5.41 1.54 -1.18
CA GLN A 34 -5.43 3.01 -1.25
C GLN A 34 -4.97 3.67 0.05
N PHE A 35 -4.41 4.86 -0.09
CA PHE A 35 -4.11 5.78 1.01
C PHE A 35 -4.31 7.22 0.54
N ILE A 36 -4.33 8.14 1.50
CA ILE A 36 -4.48 9.57 1.25
C ILE A 36 -3.07 10.18 1.14
N SER A 37 -2.76 10.81 0.02
CA SER A 37 -1.50 11.54 -0.19
C SER A 37 -1.44 12.80 0.68
N VAL A 38 -0.26 13.40 0.86
CA VAL A 38 -0.13 14.72 1.54
C VAL A 38 -0.90 15.84 0.84
N THR A 39 -1.22 15.68 -0.44
CA THR A 39 -2.07 16.63 -1.19
C THR A 39 -3.57 16.37 -1.02
N GLY A 40 -3.97 15.42 -0.17
CA GLY A 40 -5.37 15.06 0.08
C GLY A 40 -6.02 14.25 -1.05
N ARG A 41 -5.24 13.64 -1.95
CA ARG A 41 -5.78 12.79 -3.03
C ARG A 41 -5.72 11.32 -2.66
N ILE A 42 -6.69 10.55 -3.13
CA ILE A 42 -6.66 9.08 -3.03
C ILE A 42 -5.72 8.56 -4.10
N VAL A 43 -4.67 7.87 -3.68
CA VAL A 43 -3.69 7.18 -4.52
C VAL A 43 -3.61 5.73 -4.08
N GLY A 44 -3.15 4.84 -4.96
CA GLY A 44 -3.14 3.43 -4.64
C GLY A 44 -2.57 2.53 -5.72
N LYS A 45 -2.69 1.23 -5.48
CA LYS A 45 -2.22 0.16 -6.36
C LYS A 45 -3.29 -0.91 -6.51
N GLY A 46 -3.64 -1.24 -7.74
CA GLY A 46 -4.43 -2.42 -8.05
C GLY A 46 -3.54 -3.67 -8.00
N ILE A 47 -3.92 -4.67 -7.22
CA ILE A 47 -3.18 -5.93 -7.08
C ILE A 47 -4.16 -7.10 -7.23
N PRO A 48 -3.79 -8.18 -7.94
CA PRO A 48 -4.60 -9.39 -7.98
C PRO A 48 -4.94 -9.89 -6.57
N ALA A 49 -6.19 -10.32 -6.38
CA ALA A 49 -6.67 -10.75 -5.06
C ALA A 49 -5.90 -11.96 -4.51
N ASP A 50 -5.24 -12.75 -5.37
CA ASP A 50 -4.39 -13.88 -4.99
C ASP A 50 -3.23 -13.49 -4.07
N HIS A 51 -2.83 -12.21 -4.05
CA HIS A 51 -1.76 -11.70 -3.19
C HIS A 51 -2.22 -11.17 -1.84
N TRP A 52 -3.51 -11.25 -1.50
CA TRP A 52 -4.09 -10.67 -0.27
C TRP A 52 -3.27 -10.97 1.00
N GLU A 53 -2.93 -12.23 1.26
CA GLU A 53 -2.21 -12.63 2.47
C GLU A 53 -0.80 -12.05 2.51
N THR A 54 -0.09 -12.04 1.38
CA THR A 54 1.25 -11.46 1.27
C THR A 54 1.20 -9.94 1.49
N ILE A 55 0.20 -9.25 0.93
CA ILE A 55 0.05 -7.81 1.13
C ILE A 55 -0.38 -7.50 2.57
N ALA A 56 -1.21 -8.34 3.18
CA ALA A 56 -1.57 -8.20 4.59
C ALA A 56 -0.34 -8.39 5.49
N GLU A 57 0.57 -9.31 5.17
CA GLU A 57 1.78 -9.54 5.97
C GLU A 57 2.84 -8.45 5.76
N ARG A 58 3.12 -8.07 4.50
CA ARG A 58 4.31 -7.31 4.11
C ARG A 58 4.04 -5.89 3.63
N GLY A 59 2.78 -5.56 3.42
CA GLY A 59 2.38 -4.32 2.75
C GLY A 59 2.61 -4.38 1.23
N PHE A 60 2.34 -3.26 0.57
CA PHE A 60 2.56 -3.07 -0.86
C PHE A 60 3.51 -1.90 -1.10
N GLN A 61 4.40 -2.04 -2.08
CA GLN A 61 5.39 -1.02 -2.40
C GLN A 61 4.88 -0.04 -3.46
N LEU A 62 5.20 1.24 -3.24
CA LEU A 62 5.06 2.34 -4.16
C LEU A 62 6.30 3.23 -4.11
N VAL A 63 6.53 3.99 -5.18
CA VAL A 63 7.60 4.99 -5.25
C VAL A 63 7.37 6.09 -4.23
N TYR A 64 8.44 6.66 -3.68
CA TYR A 64 8.37 7.63 -2.58
C TYR A 64 7.47 8.82 -2.91
N GLY A 65 7.56 9.36 -4.13
CA GLY A 65 6.73 10.48 -4.57
C GLY A 65 5.23 10.16 -4.69
N SER A 66 4.82 8.90 -4.62
CA SER A 66 3.40 8.54 -4.52
C SER A 66 2.77 9.11 -3.25
N THR A 67 3.55 9.28 -2.19
CA THR A 67 3.10 9.95 -0.96
C THR A 67 2.62 11.38 -1.21
N ALA A 68 3.17 12.03 -2.23
CA ALA A 68 2.81 13.37 -2.68
C ALA A 68 1.99 13.38 -3.98
N ASN A 69 1.35 12.27 -4.38
CA ASN A 69 0.59 12.19 -5.64
C ASN A 69 1.45 12.63 -6.86
N LEU A 70 2.73 12.27 -6.85
CA LEU A 70 3.69 12.60 -7.91
C LEU A 70 3.71 14.11 -8.25
N TYR A 71 3.50 14.96 -7.26
CA TYR A 71 3.35 16.39 -7.43
C TYR A 71 4.69 17.14 -7.36
N VAL A 72 4.70 18.38 -7.85
CA VAL A 72 5.84 19.30 -7.73
C VAL A 72 5.56 20.36 -6.67
N ASP A 73 6.61 20.93 -6.08
CA ASP A 73 6.49 22.05 -5.17
C ASP A 73 6.20 23.38 -5.93
N ARG A 74 6.20 24.50 -5.19
CA ARG A 74 5.94 25.83 -5.79
C ARG A 74 7.05 26.36 -6.70
N HIS A 75 8.23 25.75 -6.66
CA HIS A 75 9.37 26.07 -7.50
C HIS A 75 9.44 25.18 -8.75
N GLY A 76 8.56 24.18 -8.83
CA GLY A 76 8.52 23.22 -9.94
C GLY A 76 9.34 21.96 -9.69
N GLU A 77 9.83 21.76 -8.46
CA GLU A 77 10.69 20.63 -8.10
C GLU A 77 9.85 19.43 -7.67
N TYR A 78 10.19 18.24 -8.14
CA TYR A 78 9.47 17.01 -7.82
C TYR A 78 9.52 16.70 -6.32
N ILE A 79 8.36 16.48 -5.70
CA ILE A 79 8.26 16.07 -4.29
C ILE A 79 8.49 14.55 -4.23
N GLY A 80 9.76 14.18 -4.39
CA GLY A 80 10.24 12.82 -4.27
C GLY A 80 11.68 12.70 -4.77
N TYR A 81 12.07 11.49 -5.15
CA TYR A 81 13.39 11.25 -5.73
C TYR A 81 13.39 11.61 -7.22
N GLY A 82 14.40 12.36 -7.65
CA GLY A 82 14.61 12.66 -9.06
C GLY A 82 14.92 11.39 -9.87
N PRO A 83 14.79 11.42 -11.20
CA PRO A 83 15.03 10.25 -12.06
C PRO A 83 16.45 9.67 -11.91
N GLU A 84 17.42 10.50 -11.54
CA GLU A 84 18.83 10.12 -11.32
C GLU A 84 19.11 9.60 -9.91
N SER A 85 18.11 9.64 -9.01
CA SER A 85 18.25 9.30 -7.59
C SER A 85 17.81 7.85 -7.33
N TRP A 86 18.51 7.19 -6.41
CA TRP A 86 18.18 5.84 -5.97
C TRP A 86 17.24 5.90 -4.76
N GLU A 87 16.11 5.20 -4.81
CA GLU A 87 15.12 5.21 -3.71
C GLU A 87 15.62 4.47 -2.45
N LEU A 88 16.66 3.63 -2.58
CA LEU A 88 17.25 2.82 -1.51
C LEU A 88 18.78 2.99 -1.51
N ILE A 89 19.34 3.29 -0.33
CA ILE A 89 20.78 3.23 -0.04
C ILE A 89 21.06 1.90 0.65
#